data_AF-A0A9Q0GPA3-F1
#
_entry.id   AF-A0A9Q0GPA3-F1
#
_cell.length_a   1.000
_cell.length_b   1.000
_cell.length_c   1.000
_cell.angle_alpha   90.00
_cell.angle_beta   90.00
_cell.angle_gamma   90.00
#
_symmetry.space_group_name_H-M   'P 1'
#
loop_
_entity.id
_entity.type
_entity.pdbx_description
1 polymer ?
#
loop_
_entity_poly.entity_id
_entity_poly.type
_entity_poly.pdbx_seq_one_letter_code
_entity_poly.pdbx_strand_id
1 'polypeptide(L)'
;MNLIFLMMSSGLTLNTPIEEIFHIGTGCSSSKLAAKGDYIFQAFHWSGYLHLDSQFPLFRKQKHINNYRLGRLASRMAEYDGKMVTADVTSGNMIFEPVLEDGVFRFDCSENDRIAAYPSLSFIDTKVRDTPIMNKKVPLYIPTFECAHGKQIVNIELPSGTSFYGTGEVSGQLERTGKRVFTWNTDAWGYGFGTTSLYQSHPWVLAVLPTGEAFGVLADTTRRCEIDLRKEFRIKFTAEGPYPVITFGPFASPTAVLISLSHAIGTVFMPPKWSLGYHQCRWGYDTEEKVLKIARGFREKGIPCDVIWMDIDYMDGYRCFTFDQVFSMLVSYFSLWSP
;
A
#
# COMPACT_ATOMS: atom_id res chain seq x y z
N MET A 1 33.96 13.75 5.43
CA MET A 1 32.50 13.55 5.41
C MET A 1 32.20 12.43 4.41
N ASN A 2 31.85 11.26 4.94
CA ASN A 2 31.65 10.02 4.20
C ASN A 2 30.44 10.17 3.27
N LEU A 3 30.54 9.69 2.03
CA LEU A 3 29.48 9.72 1.03
C LEU A 3 28.83 8.35 0.97
N ILE A 4 27.51 8.28 1.09
CA ILE A 4 26.76 7.03 1.08
C ILE A 4 26.27 6.74 -0.35
N PHE A 5 26.56 5.54 -0.85
CA PHE A 5 26.00 5.06 -2.11
C PHE A 5 24.82 4.15 -1.81
N LEU A 6 23.66 4.49 -2.35
CA LEU A 6 22.46 3.66 -2.24
C LEU A 6 22.05 3.14 -3.60
N MET A 7 21.73 1.86 -3.63
CA MET A 7 21.32 1.14 -4.83
C MET A 7 19.82 0.90 -4.77
N MET A 8 19.11 1.25 -5.84
CA MET A 8 17.71 0.86 -5.96
C MET A 8 17.62 -0.59 -6.44
N SER A 9 16.81 -1.39 -5.75
CA SER A 9 16.39 -2.73 -6.13
C SER A 9 14.96 -2.91 -5.63
N SER A 10 14.10 -3.55 -6.42
CA SER A 10 12.71 -3.80 -6.07
C SER A 10 12.60 -4.87 -4.97
N GLY A 11 12.38 -4.47 -3.71
CA GLY A 11 12.10 -5.39 -2.60
C GLY A 11 12.33 -4.84 -1.19
N LEU A 12 11.53 -5.32 -0.23
CA LEU A 12 11.36 -4.92 1.18
C LEU A 12 12.64 -4.75 2.04
N THR A 13 12.54 -3.88 3.05
CA THR A 13 13.59 -3.38 3.95
C THR A 13 13.82 -4.22 5.23
N LEU A 14 15.08 -4.30 5.70
CA LEU A 14 15.47 -4.72 7.06
C LEU A 14 16.52 -3.75 7.65
N ASN A 15 16.47 -3.50 8.96
CA ASN A 15 17.36 -2.61 9.72
C ASN A 15 18.15 -3.37 10.80
N THR A 16 19.43 -3.04 10.99
CA THR A 16 20.27 -3.37 12.17
C THR A 16 21.10 -2.15 12.61
N PRO A 17 21.54 -2.05 13.89
CA PRO A 17 21.97 -0.79 14.51
C PRO A 17 23.50 -0.49 14.49
N ILE A 18 23.82 0.80 14.32
CA ILE A 18 24.88 1.67 14.90
C ILE A 18 26.38 1.26 14.84
N GLU A 19 27.20 1.99 14.06
CA GLU A 19 28.33 2.88 14.48
C GLU A 19 29.04 3.51 13.24
N GLU A 20 29.74 4.62 13.43
CA GLU A 20 30.29 5.56 12.42
C GLU A 20 31.10 4.94 11.25
N ILE A 21 30.45 4.52 10.16
CA ILE A 21 31.12 3.97 8.97
C ILE A 21 30.33 4.39 7.70
N PHE A 22 31.00 4.46 6.54
CA PHE A 22 30.35 4.56 5.22
C PHE A 22 29.18 3.57 5.13
N HIS A 23 27.95 4.04 5.20
CA HIS A 23 26.79 3.16 5.08
C HIS A 23 26.56 2.82 3.60
N ILE A 24 26.60 1.53 3.30
CA ILE A 24 25.99 0.97 2.08
C ILE A 24 24.69 0.33 2.57
N GLY A 25 23.56 0.87 2.14
CA GLY A 25 22.27 0.18 2.27
C GLY A 25 22.11 -0.78 1.10
N THR A 26 22.42 -2.06 1.31
CA THR A 26 21.87 -3.14 0.50
C THR A 26 20.67 -3.71 1.26
N GLY A 27 19.49 -3.67 0.66
CA GLY A 27 18.35 -4.42 1.16
C GLY A 27 18.52 -5.91 0.82
N CYS A 28 18.51 -6.76 1.85
CA CYS A 28 18.23 -8.20 1.86
C CYS A 28 19.41 -9.20 1.92
N SER A 29 19.42 -10.01 3.00
CA SER A 29 20.02 -11.36 3.03
C SER A 29 18.98 -12.35 3.58
N SER A 30 18.97 -13.57 3.04
CA SER A 30 18.06 -14.64 3.46
C SER A 30 18.73 -15.56 4.49
N SER A 31 18.10 -15.74 5.65
CA SER A 31 18.11 -17.03 6.36
C SER A 31 16.91 -17.14 7.29
N LYS A 32 16.16 -18.24 7.18
CA LYS A 32 15.06 -18.61 8.06
C LYS A 32 15.55 -18.66 9.51
N LEU A 33 15.01 -17.81 10.38
CA LEU A 33 14.79 -18.14 11.79
C LEU A 33 13.64 -17.26 12.33
N ALA A 34 12.68 -17.89 12.98
CA ALA A 34 11.49 -17.24 13.53
C ALA A 34 11.85 -16.24 14.64
N ALA A 35 11.55 -14.95 14.45
CA ALA A 35 11.48 -13.98 15.53
C ALA A 35 10.56 -12.79 15.19
N LYS A 36 9.71 -12.45 16.17
CA LYS A 36 8.75 -11.35 16.30
C LYS A 36 9.01 -10.08 15.46
N GLY A 37 7.96 -9.66 14.74
CA GLY A 37 7.68 -8.26 14.42
C GLY A 37 8.11 -7.85 13.01
N ASP A 38 7.29 -8.18 12.02
CA ASP A 38 7.52 -7.77 10.63
C ASP A 38 6.80 -6.44 10.34
N TYR A 39 7.56 -5.46 9.83
CA TYR A 39 7.06 -4.21 9.26
C TYR A 39 7.13 -4.29 7.73
N ILE A 40 6.03 -3.95 7.05
CA ILE A 40 5.96 -3.96 5.58
C ILE A 40 6.15 -2.54 5.07
N PHE A 41 7.21 -2.30 4.29
CA PHE A 41 7.36 -1.10 3.46
C PHE A 41 7.53 -1.55 2.00
N GLN A 42 6.61 -1.16 1.13
CA GLN A 42 6.65 -1.49 -0.29
C GLN A 42 6.99 -0.22 -1.08
N ALA A 43 8.25 -0.10 -1.49
CA ALA A 43 8.68 0.90 -2.46
C ALA A 43 8.52 0.29 -3.86
N PHE A 44 7.71 0.92 -4.71
CA PHE A 44 7.63 0.59 -6.14
C PHE A 44 8.59 1.50 -6.90
N HIS A 45 9.52 0.91 -7.65
CA HIS A 45 10.29 1.60 -8.69
C HIS A 45 10.12 0.86 -10.02
N TRP A 46 10.18 1.66 -11.09
CA TRP A 46 9.87 1.34 -12.48
C TRP A 46 10.56 0.06 -13.02
N SER A 47 9.78 -0.80 -13.68
CA SER A 47 10.26 -1.94 -14.49
C SER A 47 9.50 -1.94 -15.82
N GLY A 48 9.87 -1.02 -16.71
CA GLY A 48 9.30 -0.93 -18.04
C GLY A 48 9.96 -1.90 -19.02
N TYR A 49 9.54 -3.17 -19.05
CA TYR A 49 9.65 -3.99 -20.26
C TYR A 49 8.46 -4.95 -20.36
N LEU A 50 7.65 -4.74 -21.42
CA LEU A 50 6.63 -5.66 -21.88
C LEU A 50 7.28 -7.00 -22.28
N HIS A 51 6.91 -8.07 -21.59
CA HIS A 51 6.95 -9.40 -22.17
C HIS A 51 5.55 -10.00 -22.11
N LEU A 52 5.01 -10.21 -23.32
CA LEU A 52 3.74 -10.88 -23.58
C LEU A 52 3.79 -12.34 -23.08
N ASP A 53 2.71 -12.72 -22.40
CA ASP A 53 2.20 -14.05 -22.07
C ASP A 53 3.07 -15.29 -22.31
N SER A 54 3.21 -16.10 -21.25
CA SER A 54 2.68 -17.47 -21.30
C SER A 54 2.56 -18.06 -19.90
N GLN A 55 1.33 -18.38 -19.51
CA GLN A 55 1.08 -19.38 -18.48
C GLN A 55 0.89 -20.76 -19.14
N PHE A 56 1.36 -21.79 -18.41
CA PHE A 56 0.81 -23.15 -18.30
C PHE A 56 1.40 -24.31 -19.14
N PRO A 57 1.26 -25.57 -18.65
CA PRO A 57 2.39 -26.39 -18.20
C PRO A 57 2.71 -27.62 -19.08
N LEU A 58 3.76 -28.34 -18.66
CA LEU A 58 4.18 -29.68 -19.06
C LEU A 58 3.04 -30.67 -19.41
N PHE A 59 2.96 -31.10 -20.68
CA PHE A 59 2.47 -32.43 -21.07
C PHE A 59 3.22 -32.98 -22.29
N ARG A 60 3.40 -34.30 -22.30
CA ARG A 60 4.30 -35.10 -23.14
C ARG A 60 3.59 -35.64 -24.40
N LYS A 61 4.22 -35.46 -25.57
CA LYS A 61 4.15 -36.16 -26.89
C LYS A 61 2.79 -36.69 -27.42
N GLN A 62 2.40 -36.24 -28.62
CA GLN A 62 2.23 -37.13 -29.80
C GLN A 62 2.18 -36.35 -31.14
N LYS A 63 2.88 -36.86 -32.16
CA LYS A 63 2.78 -36.44 -33.57
C LYS A 63 1.44 -36.90 -34.15
N HIS A 64 0.74 -36.09 -34.95
CA HIS A 64 0.12 -36.51 -36.22
C HIS A 64 -0.47 -35.33 -37.05
N ILE A 65 0.10 -35.18 -38.25
CA ILE A 65 -0.39 -34.80 -39.59
C ILE A 65 -1.79 -34.13 -39.76
N ASN A 66 -1.79 -33.04 -40.55
CA ASN A 66 -2.91 -32.27 -41.09
C ASN A 66 -3.99 -33.10 -41.83
N ASN A 67 -5.26 -32.69 -41.69
CA ASN A 67 -6.19 -32.52 -42.82
C ASN A 67 -7.45 -31.73 -42.42
N TYR A 68 -7.80 -30.74 -43.23
CA TYR A 68 -9.03 -29.93 -43.15
C TYR A 68 -10.28 -30.76 -43.46
N ARG A 69 -11.39 -30.49 -42.75
CA ARG A 69 -12.76 -30.61 -43.29
C ARG A 69 -13.77 -29.81 -42.47
N LEU A 70 -14.50 -28.94 -43.17
CA LEU A 70 -15.70 -28.24 -42.71
C LEU A 70 -16.81 -29.27 -42.43
N GLY A 71 -17.46 -29.19 -41.27
CA GLY A 71 -18.64 -29.99 -40.96
C GLY A 71 -19.47 -29.36 -39.85
N ARG A 72 -20.66 -28.84 -40.20
CA ARG A 72 -21.74 -28.53 -39.24
C ARG A 72 -22.18 -29.83 -38.58
N LEU A 73 -22.22 -29.86 -37.25
CA LEU A 73 -23.01 -30.82 -36.48
C LEU A 73 -23.52 -30.13 -35.21
N ALA A 74 -24.83 -30.05 -35.11
CA ALA A 74 -25.56 -29.58 -33.94
C ALA A 74 -25.37 -30.55 -32.75
N SER A 75 -25.29 -30.01 -31.54
CA SER A 75 -25.32 -30.81 -30.31
C SER A 75 -26.13 -30.09 -29.22
N ARG A 76 -27.35 -30.61 -29.03
CA ARG A 76 -28.18 -30.72 -27.82
C ARG A 76 -27.95 -29.74 -26.67
N MET A 77 -29.03 -29.01 -26.35
CA MET A 77 -29.22 -28.31 -25.09
C MET A 77 -29.09 -29.30 -23.92
N ALA A 78 -28.29 -28.93 -22.92
CA ALA A 78 -28.52 -29.34 -21.55
C ALA A 78 -29.41 -28.27 -20.92
N GLU A 79 -30.53 -28.68 -20.34
CA GLU A 79 -31.35 -27.85 -19.45
C GLU A 79 -30.46 -27.34 -18.31
N TYR A 80 -30.02 -26.10 -18.42
CA TYR A 80 -29.48 -25.37 -17.29
C TYR A 80 -30.68 -24.84 -16.52
N ASP A 81 -31.03 -25.58 -15.47
CA ASP A 81 -32.05 -25.17 -14.53
C ASP A 81 -31.63 -23.82 -13.96
N GLY A 82 -32.29 -22.77 -14.44
CA GLY A 82 -32.02 -21.39 -14.08
C GLY A 82 -32.39 -21.17 -12.63
N LYS A 83 -31.50 -21.53 -11.71
CA LYS A 83 -31.44 -20.83 -10.44
C LYS A 83 -31.08 -19.38 -10.79
N MET A 84 -32.12 -18.55 -10.88
CA MET A 84 -32.00 -17.13 -10.56
C MET A 84 -31.29 -17.09 -9.21
N VAL A 85 -29.98 -16.82 -9.23
CA VAL A 85 -29.30 -16.31 -8.05
C VAL A 85 -29.88 -14.92 -7.89
N THR A 86 -30.99 -14.82 -7.16
CA THR A 86 -31.30 -13.57 -6.49
C THR A 86 -30.08 -13.30 -5.64
N ALA A 87 -29.23 -12.37 -6.08
CA ALA A 87 -28.17 -11.87 -5.23
C ALA A 87 -28.91 -11.23 -4.06
N ASP A 88 -29.00 -11.94 -2.94
CA ASP A 88 -29.69 -11.45 -1.76
C ASP A 88 -29.01 -10.14 -1.35
N VAL A 89 -29.71 -9.03 -1.62
CA VAL A 89 -29.27 -7.71 -1.22
C VAL A 89 -29.59 -7.58 0.25
N THR A 90 -28.56 -7.60 1.09
CA THR A 90 -28.70 -7.41 2.53
C THR A 90 -28.23 -6.02 2.90
N SER A 91 -29.01 -5.28 3.68
CA SER A 91 -28.64 -3.95 4.17
C SER A 91 -29.06 -3.76 5.61
N GLY A 92 -28.40 -2.83 6.30
CA GLY A 92 -28.69 -2.54 7.71
C GLY A 92 -27.65 -1.66 8.37
N ASN A 93 -27.77 -1.53 9.69
CA ASN A 93 -26.74 -0.93 10.52
C ASN A 93 -25.65 -1.97 10.79
N MET A 94 -24.39 -1.57 10.76
CA MET A 94 -23.28 -2.44 11.14
C MET A 94 -23.29 -2.69 12.66
N ILE A 95 -22.96 -3.91 13.07
CA ILE A 95 -22.71 -4.23 14.48
C ILE A 95 -21.32 -3.73 14.88
N PHE A 96 -21.10 -3.44 16.16
CA PHE A 96 -19.83 -2.86 16.62
C PHE A 96 -19.27 -3.51 17.88
N GLU A 97 -17.96 -3.42 18.04
CA GLU A 97 -17.23 -3.68 19.31
C GLU A 97 -16.24 -2.54 19.56
N PRO A 98 -16.09 -2.07 20.81
CA PRO A 98 -14.97 -1.21 21.18
C PRO A 98 -13.67 -2.03 21.13
N VAL A 99 -12.63 -1.50 20.51
CA VAL A 99 -11.32 -2.16 20.34
C VAL A 99 -10.20 -1.17 20.57
N LEU A 100 -8.96 -1.63 20.76
CA LEU A 100 -7.75 -0.80 20.94
C LEU A 100 -7.78 0.13 22.17
N GLU A 101 -8.61 1.17 22.18
CA GLU A 101 -8.72 2.19 23.23
C GLU A 101 -10.08 2.90 23.21
N ASP A 102 -10.30 3.81 24.16
CA ASP A 102 -11.55 4.57 24.25
C ASP A 102 -11.77 5.45 23.01
N GLY A 103 -12.97 5.37 22.43
CA GLY A 103 -13.31 6.07 21.19
C GLY A 103 -12.90 5.35 19.91
N VAL A 104 -12.32 4.14 19.99
CA VAL A 104 -12.03 3.32 18.82
C VAL A 104 -13.00 2.13 18.76
N PHE A 105 -13.64 1.97 17.60
CA PHE A 105 -14.66 0.94 17.39
C PHE A 105 -14.41 0.21 16.09
N ARG A 106 -14.60 -1.11 16.13
CA ARG A 106 -14.68 -1.98 14.96
C ARG A 106 -16.13 -2.20 14.60
N PHE A 107 -16.44 -2.17 13.31
CA PHE A 107 -17.76 -2.46 12.76
C PHE A 107 -17.69 -3.60 11.75
N ASP A 108 -18.69 -4.47 11.78
CA ASP A 108 -18.87 -5.57 10.83
C ASP A 108 -20.35 -5.61 10.37
N CYS A 109 -20.63 -6.19 9.19
CA CYS A 109 -22.00 -6.30 8.69
C CYS A 109 -22.86 -7.29 9.51
N SER A 110 -22.22 -8.35 10.01
CA SER A 110 -22.82 -9.37 10.86
C SER A 110 -21.75 -10.07 11.71
N GLU A 111 -22.18 -10.85 12.70
CA GLU A 111 -21.26 -11.65 13.52
C GLU A 111 -20.52 -12.71 12.68
N ASN A 112 -21.20 -13.26 11.67
CA ASN A 112 -20.58 -14.21 10.73
C ASN A 112 -19.47 -13.53 9.91
N ASP A 113 -19.70 -12.30 9.44
CA ASP A 113 -18.68 -11.54 8.71
C ASP A 113 -17.50 -11.16 9.60
N ARG A 114 -17.74 -10.85 10.88
CA ARG A 114 -16.71 -10.59 11.87
C ARG A 114 -15.79 -11.80 12.06
N ILE A 115 -16.38 -12.98 12.23
CA ILE A 115 -15.67 -14.26 12.38
C ILE A 115 -14.91 -14.64 11.11
N ALA A 116 -15.50 -14.35 9.94
CA ALA A 116 -14.90 -14.65 8.64
C ALA A 116 -13.85 -13.61 8.18
N ALA A 117 -13.69 -12.50 8.91
CA ALA A 117 -12.78 -11.43 8.54
C ALA A 117 -11.32 -11.92 8.56
N TYR A 118 -10.57 -11.60 7.51
CA TYR A 118 -9.14 -11.88 7.47
C TYR A 118 -8.40 -11.09 8.58
N PRO A 119 -7.23 -11.59 9.04
CA PRO A 119 -6.35 -10.80 9.90
C PRO A 119 -6.07 -9.43 9.29
N SER A 120 -5.99 -8.41 10.13
CA SER A 120 -5.69 -7.05 9.66
C SER A 120 -4.28 -7.02 9.08
N LEU A 121 -4.11 -6.37 7.92
CA LEU A 121 -2.78 -5.98 7.44
C LEU A 121 -2.47 -4.51 7.76
N SER A 122 -3.43 -3.81 8.37
CA SER A 122 -3.28 -2.41 8.77
C SER A 122 -2.71 -2.28 10.18
N PHE A 123 -3.09 -3.17 11.11
CA PHE A 123 -2.66 -3.12 12.52
C PHE A 123 -1.30 -3.79 12.72
N ILE A 124 -0.43 -3.20 13.55
CA ILE A 124 0.82 -3.84 13.98
C ILE A 124 0.54 -5.14 14.74
N ASP A 125 -0.34 -5.08 15.73
CA ASP A 125 -0.83 -6.26 16.43
C ASP A 125 -2.26 -6.54 15.98
N THR A 126 -2.39 -7.49 15.06
CA THR A 126 -3.67 -7.87 14.47
C THR A 126 -4.69 -8.31 15.51
N LYS A 127 -4.23 -8.86 16.65
CA LYS A 127 -5.12 -9.33 17.73
C LYS A 127 -5.85 -8.18 18.42
N VAL A 128 -5.24 -7.01 18.47
CA VAL A 128 -5.83 -5.84 19.12
C VAL A 128 -7.09 -5.37 18.38
N ARG A 129 -7.13 -5.50 17.05
CA ARG A 129 -8.34 -5.26 16.25
C ARG A 129 -9.46 -6.28 16.53
N ASP A 130 -9.08 -7.51 16.88
CA ASP A 130 -10.02 -8.64 17.04
C ASP A 130 -10.48 -8.84 18.49
N THR A 131 -9.90 -8.13 19.45
CA THR A 131 -10.17 -8.30 20.88
C THR A 131 -10.98 -7.12 21.41
N PRO A 132 -12.27 -7.32 21.75
CA PRO A 132 -13.08 -6.28 22.37
C PRO A 132 -12.51 -5.84 23.71
N ILE A 133 -12.57 -4.53 23.99
CA ILE A 133 -12.24 -3.98 25.31
C ILE A 133 -13.52 -3.78 26.13
N MET A 134 -13.40 -3.80 27.46
CA MET A 134 -14.54 -3.44 28.31
C MET A 134 -14.83 -1.94 28.20
N ASN A 135 -15.80 -1.56 27.37
CA ASN A 135 -16.31 -0.20 27.28
C ASN A 135 -17.83 -0.23 27.09
N LYS A 136 -18.54 0.63 27.83
CA LYS A 136 -20.01 0.77 27.74
C LYS A 136 -20.44 1.90 26.81
N LYS A 137 -19.50 2.65 26.22
CA LYS A 137 -19.82 3.71 25.28
C LYS A 137 -20.32 3.14 23.96
N VAL A 138 -21.28 3.84 23.39
CA VAL A 138 -21.83 3.58 22.06
C VAL A 138 -21.19 4.57 21.09
N PRO A 139 -20.77 4.15 19.89
CA PRO A 139 -20.25 5.06 18.88
C PRO A 139 -21.29 6.10 18.46
N LEU A 140 -20.87 7.34 18.28
CA LEU A 140 -21.75 8.44 17.88
C LEU A 140 -22.27 8.28 16.44
N TYR A 141 -21.40 7.79 15.55
CA TYR A 141 -21.73 7.55 14.14
C TYR A 141 -21.67 6.05 13.87
N ILE A 142 -22.83 5.45 13.65
CA ILE A 142 -22.95 4.03 13.31
C ILE A 142 -23.03 3.91 11.78
N PRO A 143 -22.04 3.26 11.13
CA PRO A 143 -22.09 3.00 9.70
C PRO A 143 -23.28 2.11 9.31
N THR A 144 -23.79 2.34 8.11
CA THR A 144 -24.74 1.46 7.44
C THR A 144 -24.04 0.69 6.34
N PHE A 145 -24.53 -0.51 6.03
CA PHE A 145 -24.00 -1.32 4.94
C PHE A 145 -25.09 -1.76 3.97
N GLU A 146 -24.66 -2.05 2.76
CA GLU A 146 -25.41 -2.79 1.75
C GLU A 146 -24.45 -3.79 1.09
N CYS A 147 -24.79 -5.07 1.12
CA CYS A 147 -24.07 -6.11 0.39
C CYS A 147 -24.87 -6.45 -0.86
N ALA A 148 -24.30 -6.15 -2.03
CA ALA A 148 -24.95 -6.40 -3.31
C ALA A 148 -23.89 -6.85 -4.33
N HIS A 149 -24.22 -7.88 -5.12
CA HIS A 149 -23.36 -8.38 -6.21
C HIS A 149 -21.92 -8.70 -5.77
N GLY A 150 -21.75 -9.30 -4.58
CA GLY A 150 -20.44 -9.66 -4.02
C GLY A 150 -19.61 -8.48 -3.52
N LYS A 151 -20.18 -7.26 -3.45
CA LYS A 151 -19.54 -6.08 -2.90
C LYS A 151 -20.21 -5.67 -1.60
N GLN A 152 -19.41 -5.25 -0.63
CA GLN A 152 -19.88 -4.53 0.54
C GLN A 152 -19.73 -3.03 0.28
N ILE A 153 -20.82 -2.30 0.49
CA ILE A 153 -20.90 -0.84 0.43
C ILE A 153 -21.14 -0.36 1.84
N VAL A 154 -20.29 0.53 2.36
CA VAL A 154 -20.46 1.13 3.68
C VAL A 154 -20.67 2.63 3.55
N ASN A 155 -21.66 3.17 4.26
CA ASN A 155 -21.94 4.59 4.32
C ASN A 155 -21.84 5.08 5.78
N ILE A 156 -21.11 6.18 6.00
CA ILE A 156 -21.09 6.93 7.25
C ILE A 156 -21.61 8.33 6.96
N GLU A 157 -22.72 8.70 7.58
CA GLU A 157 -23.33 10.04 7.47
C GLU A 157 -22.81 10.90 8.65
N LEU A 158 -22.37 12.12 8.35
CA LEU A 158 -21.72 13.05 9.28
C LEU A 158 -22.43 14.41 9.26
N PRO A 159 -22.18 15.30 10.26
CA PRO A 159 -22.80 16.61 10.32
C PRO A 159 -22.52 17.50 9.10
N SER A 160 -23.49 18.35 8.76
CA SER A 160 -23.35 19.36 7.70
C SER A 160 -22.19 20.33 8.00
N GLY A 161 -21.35 20.59 7.01
CA GLY A 161 -20.11 21.35 7.13
C GLY A 161 -18.86 20.51 7.42
N THR A 162 -18.97 19.18 7.48
CA THR A 162 -17.82 18.29 7.60
C THR A 162 -16.95 18.33 6.34
N SER A 163 -15.64 18.44 6.52
CA SER A 163 -14.64 18.38 5.44
C SER A 163 -13.81 17.11 5.53
N PHE A 164 -13.34 16.59 4.39
CA PHE A 164 -12.66 15.31 4.30
C PHE A 164 -11.21 15.42 3.84
N TYR A 165 -10.33 14.58 4.39
CA TYR A 165 -8.89 14.54 4.14
C TYR A 165 -8.36 13.10 4.15
N GLY A 166 -7.09 12.92 3.78
CA GLY A 166 -6.43 11.61 3.74
C GLY A 166 -6.59 10.95 2.38
N THR A 167 -7.10 9.71 2.36
CA THR A 167 -7.28 8.86 1.16
C THR A 167 -6.01 8.33 0.50
N GLY A 168 -4.86 8.44 1.19
CA GLY A 168 -3.56 7.94 0.74
C GLY A 168 -2.80 8.95 -0.13
N GLU A 169 -1.92 8.43 -0.97
CA GLU A 169 -1.18 9.23 -1.94
C GLU A 169 -2.08 9.48 -3.15
N VAL A 170 -2.55 10.72 -3.30
CA VAL A 170 -3.51 11.10 -4.35
C VAL A 170 -3.15 12.45 -4.96
N SER A 171 -3.53 12.64 -6.21
CA SER A 171 -3.30 13.91 -6.92
C SER A 171 -4.23 15.04 -6.43
N GLY A 172 -3.83 16.29 -6.66
CA GLY A 172 -4.68 17.47 -6.42
C GLY A 172 -4.71 18.00 -4.98
N GLN A 173 -5.65 18.90 -4.73
CA GLN A 173 -5.77 19.71 -3.49
C GLN A 173 -6.01 18.87 -2.25
N LEU A 174 -5.39 19.24 -1.12
CA LEU A 174 -5.43 18.51 0.16
C LEU A 174 -6.83 18.04 0.59
N GLU A 175 -7.85 18.90 0.48
CA GLU A 175 -9.23 18.56 0.82
C GLU A 175 -9.87 17.63 -0.22
N ARG A 176 -10.56 16.60 0.26
CA ARG A 176 -11.13 15.48 -0.49
C ARG A 176 -12.66 15.52 -0.59
N THR A 177 -13.30 16.54 -0.04
CA THR A 177 -14.73 16.79 -0.23
C THR A 177 -15.04 16.89 -1.73
N GLY A 178 -16.08 16.19 -2.20
CA GLY A 178 -16.42 16.19 -3.62
C GLY A 178 -15.53 15.28 -4.49
N LYS A 179 -14.60 14.51 -3.91
CA LYS A 179 -13.68 13.65 -4.66
C LYS A 179 -14.08 12.17 -4.60
N ARG A 180 -13.57 11.43 -5.59
CA ARG A 180 -13.67 9.97 -5.67
C ARG A 180 -12.28 9.44 -5.97
N VAL A 181 -11.84 8.47 -5.18
CA VAL A 181 -10.52 7.85 -5.37
C VAL A 181 -10.62 6.33 -5.28
N PHE A 182 -9.63 5.65 -5.83
CA PHE A 182 -9.48 4.21 -5.72
C PHE A 182 -8.19 3.90 -4.98
N THR A 183 -8.31 3.09 -3.92
CA THR A 183 -7.18 2.48 -3.23
C THR A 183 -6.74 1.27 -4.05
N TRP A 184 -5.85 1.53 -4.99
CA TRP A 184 -5.28 0.52 -5.88
C TRP A 184 -3.89 0.97 -6.35
N ASN A 185 -2.84 0.35 -5.81
CA ASN A 185 -1.46 0.73 -6.17
C ASN A 185 -1.27 0.58 -7.68
N THR A 186 -0.99 1.70 -8.33
CA THR A 186 -0.93 1.84 -9.79
C THR A 186 0.35 2.57 -10.15
N ASP A 187 1.15 2.00 -11.06
CA ASP A 187 2.23 2.75 -11.69
C ASP A 187 1.63 3.84 -12.58
N ALA A 188 1.68 5.08 -12.10
CA ALA A 188 0.97 6.23 -12.66
C ALA A 188 1.95 7.30 -13.15
N TRP A 189 2.85 6.92 -14.07
CA TRP A 189 3.77 7.87 -14.69
C TRP A 189 3.01 9.01 -15.40
N GLY A 190 3.49 10.26 -15.24
CA GLY A 190 2.86 11.43 -15.83
C GLY A 190 1.47 11.75 -15.26
N TYR A 191 1.20 11.37 -14.01
CA TYR A 191 -0.08 11.65 -13.35
C TYR A 191 -0.44 13.14 -13.36
N GLY A 192 -1.74 13.41 -13.36
CA GLY A 192 -2.29 14.76 -13.30
C GLY A 192 -3.48 14.83 -12.34
N PHE A 193 -4.17 15.97 -12.33
CA PHE A 193 -5.29 16.23 -11.41
C PHE A 193 -6.46 15.25 -11.52
N GLY A 194 -6.58 14.52 -12.63
CA GLY A 194 -7.64 13.52 -12.85
C GLY A 194 -7.24 12.10 -12.48
N THR A 195 -6.00 11.86 -12.08
CA THR A 195 -5.52 10.51 -11.72
C THR A 195 -6.10 10.10 -10.37
N THR A 196 -6.82 8.97 -10.35
CA THR A 196 -7.66 8.53 -9.22
C THR A 196 -7.01 7.48 -8.32
N SER A 197 -5.85 6.97 -8.70
CA SER A 197 -5.01 6.05 -7.91
C SER A 197 -3.53 6.27 -8.26
N LEU A 198 -2.64 6.24 -7.26
CA LEU A 198 -1.19 6.39 -7.41
C LEU A 198 -0.46 5.18 -6.80
N TYR A 199 0.79 5.35 -6.37
CA TYR A 199 1.67 4.26 -5.97
C TYR A 199 1.36 3.72 -4.57
N GLN A 200 0.79 4.55 -3.69
CA GLN A 200 0.42 4.17 -2.32
C GLN A 200 -1.08 4.34 -2.02
N SER A 201 -1.70 3.28 -1.51
CA SER A 201 -3.13 3.22 -1.23
C SER A 201 -3.41 3.11 0.26
N HIS A 202 -4.21 4.04 0.78
CA HIS A 202 -4.65 4.02 2.18
C HIS A 202 -6.19 4.13 2.20
N PRO A 203 -6.92 3.07 2.56
CA PRO A 203 -8.38 3.08 2.67
C PRO A 203 -8.86 3.84 3.93
N TRP A 204 -8.37 5.06 4.08
CA TRP A 204 -8.47 5.90 5.27
C TRP A 204 -9.04 7.27 4.91
N VAL A 205 -9.99 7.75 5.72
CA VAL A 205 -10.54 9.11 5.63
C VAL A 205 -10.45 9.76 7.01
N LEU A 206 -9.91 10.98 7.03
CA LEU A 206 -9.99 11.89 8.17
C LEU A 206 -11.09 12.92 7.89
N ALA A 207 -12.07 13.01 8.78
CA ALA A 207 -13.14 13.99 8.74
C ALA A 207 -12.89 15.06 9.82
N VAL A 208 -13.01 16.33 9.43
CA VAL A 208 -13.01 17.46 10.37
C VAL A 208 -14.43 17.99 10.46
N LEU A 209 -15.00 17.89 11.66
CA LEU A 209 -16.37 18.27 11.96
C LEU A 209 -16.51 19.80 12.05
N PRO A 210 -17.72 20.35 11.90
CA PRO A 210 -17.96 21.79 12.02
C PRO A 210 -17.59 22.37 13.39
N THR A 211 -17.57 21.52 14.43
CA THR A 211 -17.18 21.88 15.79
C THR A 211 -15.66 22.04 15.96
N GLY A 212 -14.87 21.62 14.97
CA GLY A 212 -13.40 21.53 15.05
C GLY A 212 -12.87 20.19 15.57
N GLU A 213 -13.76 19.34 16.11
CA GLU A 213 -13.45 17.95 16.42
C GLU A 213 -13.16 17.16 15.13
N ALA A 214 -12.46 16.03 15.27
CA ALA A 214 -12.12 15.19 14.14
C ALA A 214 -12.48 13.73 14.36
N PHE A 215 -12.71 13.03 13.26
CA PHE A 215 -13.13 11.64 13.23
C PHE A 215 -12.37 10.90 12.13
N GLY A 216 -11.81 9.74 12.44
CA GLY A 216 -11.07 8.91 11.49
C GLY A 216 -11.86 7.66 11.11
N VAL A 217 -11.79 7.23 9.85
CA VAL A 217 -12.42 5.99 9.37
C VAL A 217 -11.46 5.22 8.48
N LEU A 218 -11.16 3.99 8.86
CA LEU A 218 -10.38 3.01 8.10
C LEU A 218 -11.32 1.90 7.60
N ALA A 219 -11.39 1.69 6.29
CA ALA A 219 -11.90 0.43 5.76
C ALA A 219 -10.75 -0.59 5.75
N ASP A 220 -10.78 -1.57 6.66
CA ASP A 220 -9.68 -2.52 6.84
C ASP A 220 -9.74 -3.62 5.77
N THR A 221 -9.30 -3.28 4.57
CA THR A 221 -9.26 -4.17 3.40
C THR A 221 -8.06 -3.87 2.52
N THR A 222 -7.48 -4.93 1.95
CA THR A 222 -6.42 -4.85 0.94
C THR A 222 -6.93 -5.02 -0.48
N ARG A 223 -8.23 -5.32 -0.62
CA ARG A 223 -8.89 -5.39 -1.91
C ARG A 223 -9.06 -3.98 -2.45
N ARG A 224 -9.20 -3.87 -3.78
CA ARG A 224 -9.52 -2.59 -4.43
C ARG A 224 -10.75 -1.96 -3.76
N CYS A 225 -10.53 -0.84 -3.08
CA CYS A 225 -11.60 -0.13 -2.38
C CYS A 225 -11.80 1.26 -3.01
N GLU A 226 -13.05 1.56 -3.36
CA GLU A 226 -13.49 2.87 -3.79
C GLU A 226 -13.85 3.72 -2.56
N ILE A 227 -13.29 4.93 -2.49
CA ILE A 227 -13.69 5.96 -1.52
C ILE A 227 -14.43 7.04 -2.31
N ASP A 228 -15.72 7.20 -2.04
CA ASP A 228 -16.59 8.18 -2.70
C ASP A 228 -17.08 9.22 -1.68
N LEU A 229 -16.56 10.44 -1.82
CA LEU A 229 -16.83 11.60 -0.97
C LEU A 229 -17.61 12.69 -1.74
N ARG A 230 -18.26 12.32 -2.85
CA ARG A 230 -18.99 13.27 -3.70
C ARG A 230 -20.35 13.69 -3.13
N LYS A 231 -20.99 12.82 -2.36
CA LYS A 231 -22.21 13.20 -1.62
C LYS A 231 -21.77 13.96 -0.39
N GLU A 232 -22.33 15.14 -0.20
CA GLU A 232 -22.01 16.00 0.94
C GLU A 232 -22.18 15.25 2.26
N PHE A 233 -21.21 15.46 3.16
CA PHE A 233 -21.21 14.95 4.54
C PHE A 233 -21.30 13.43 4.67
N ARG A 234 -21.03 12.68 3.60
CA ARG A 234 -21.03 11.21 3.61
C ARG A 234 -19.70 10.65 3.17
N ILE A 235 -19.18 9.71 3.98
CA ILE A 235 -18.10 8.82 3.57
C ILE A 235 -18.73 7.54 3.02
N LYS A 236 -18.41 7.18 1.76
CA LYS A 236 -18.81 5.90 1.18
C LYS A 236 -17.58 5.09 0.82
N PHE A 237 -17.47 3.88 1.39
CA PHE A 237 -16.51 2.87 0.97
C PHE A 237 -17.21 1.79 0.15
N THR A 238 -16.53 1.23 -0.84
CA THR A 238 -17.03 0.07 -1.59
C THR A 238 -15.88 -0.85 -1.97
N ALA A 239 -15.94 -2.10 -1.55
CA ALA A 239 -14.96 -3.13 -1.89
C ALA A 239 -15.62 -4.49 -2.11
N GLU A 240 -14.88 -5.42 -2.72
CA GLU A 240 -15.35 -6.79 -2.91
C GLU A 240 -15.28 -7.61 -1.63
N GLY A 241 -16.31 -8.39 -1.33
CA GLY A 241 -16.41 -9.21 -0.12
C GLY A 241 -16.55 -8.41 1.18
N PRO A 242 -16.74 -9.12 2.31
CA PRO A 242 -16.90 -8.46 3.60
C PRO A 242 -15.58 -7.89 4.10
N TYR A 243 -15.64 -6.71 4.75
CA TYR A 243 -14.49 -6.10 5.41
C TYR A 243 -14.90 -5.31 6.66
N PRO A 244 -14.07 -5.32 7.72
CA PRO A 244 -14.32 -4.49 8.89
C PRO A 244 -14.09 -3.00 8.61
N VAL A 245 -14.82 -2.15 9.31
CA VAL A 245 -14.56 -0.70 9.36
C VAL A 245 -14.11 -0.31 10.75
N ILE A 246 -13.00 0.42 10.88
CA ILE A 246 -12.49 0.91 12.16
C ILE A 246 -12.67 2.42 12.21
N THR A 247 -13.27 2.92 13.29
CA THR A 247 -13.44 4.36 13.51
C THR A 247 -12.63 4.85 14.68
N PHE A 248 -12.18 6.09 14.62
CA PHE A 248 -11.36 6.75 15.62
C PHE A 248 -12.02 8.08 16.01
N GLY A 249 -12.56 8.16 17.22
CA GLY A 249 -13.17 9.35 17.79
C GLY A 249 -14.72 9.38 17.72
N PRO A 250 -15.34 10.57 17.74
CA PRO A 250 -14.71 11.88 17.57
C PRO A 250 -13.73 12.25 18.69
N PHE A 251 -12.65 12.94 18.31
CA PHE A 251 -11.65 13.47 19.23
C PHE A 251 -11.51 14.99 19.05
N ALA A 252 -10.90 15.65 20.03
CA ALA A 252 -10.78 17.10 20.09
C ALA A 252 -10.03 17.75 18.91
N SER A 253 -9.23 16.99 18.14
CA SER A 253 -8.47 17.52 17.00
C SER A 253 -8.06 16.44 15.99
N PRO A 254 -7.72 16.83 14.75
CA PRO A 254 -7.11 15.95 13.76
C PRO A 254 -5.85 15.23 14.27
N THR A 255 -5.02 15.93 15.05
CA THR A 255 -3.81 15.36 15.64
C THR A 255 -4.13 14.23 16.60
N ALA A 256 -5.18 14.36 17.43
CA ALA A 256 -5.60 13.31 18.34
C ALA A 256 -6.07 12.05 17.59
N VAL A 257 -6.77 12.22 16.46
CA VAL A 257 -7.13 11.10 15.57
C VAL A 257 -5.89 10.41 15.00
N LEU A 258 -4.89 11.16 14.55
CA LEU A 258 -3.66 10.58 14.00
C LEU A 258 -2.80 9.87 15.07
N ILE A 259 -2.79 10.38 16.31
CA ILE A 259 -2.14 9.70 17.44
C ILE A 259 -2.83 8.35 17.70
N SER A 260 -4.16 8.34 17.79
CA SER A 260 -4.94 7.11 17.99
C SER A 260 -4.76 6.12 16.83
N LEU A 261 -4.74 6.61 15.58
CA LEU A 261 -4.39 5.81 14.40
C LEU A 261 -2.99 5.20 14.53
N SER A 262 -2.00 5.95 15.01
CA SER A 262 -0.63 5.45 15.19
C SER A 262 -0.51 4.34 16.24
N HIS A 263 -1.41 4.31 17.24
CA HIS A 263 -1.49 3.18 18.18
C HIS A 263 -1.96 1.89 17.48
N ALA A 264 -2.77 2.01 16.43
CA ALA A 264 -3.21 0.88 15.61
C ALA A 264 -2.15 0.44 14.59
N ILE A 265 -1.71 1.37 13.74
CA ILE A 265 -0.91 1.06 12.53
C ILE A 265 0.60 1.23 12.74
N GLY A 266 1.00 1.77 13.88
CA GLY A 266 2.38 2.09 14.18
C GLY A 266 2.80 3.51 13.99
N THR A 267 4.01 3.77 14.47
CA THR A 267 4.73 5.02 14.30
C THR A 267 5.82 4.88 13.26
N VAL A 268 6.12 5.97 12.56
CA VAL A 268 7.26 6.04 11.64
C VAL A 268 8.55 5.80 12.43
N PHE A 269 9.44 4.95 11.91
CA PHE A 269 10.75 4.73 12.52
C PHE A 269 11.59 6.02 12.45
N MET A 270 12.45 6.25 13.44
CA MET A 270 13.37 7.39 13.39
C MET A 270 14.45 7.13 12.32
N PRO A 271 14.50 7.91 11.23
CA PRO A 271 15.46 7.67 10.17
C PRO A 271 16.88 8.08 10.61
N PRO A 272 17.93 7.46 10.03
CA PRO A 272 19.31 7.85 10.32
C PRO A 272 19.58 9.28 9.83
N LYS A 273 20.45 10.01 10.55
CA LYS A 273 20.68 11.44 10.28
C LYS A 273 21.08 11.75 8.82
N TRP A 274 21.88 10.87 8.20
CA TRP A 274 22.34 11.06 6.82
C TRP A 274 21.20 11.06 5.80
N SER A 275 20.06 10.43 6.09
CA SER A 275 18.93 10.35 5.15
C SER A 275 18.09 11.61 5.10
N LEU A 276 18.36 12.57 5.99
CA LEU A 276 17.73 13.89 6.01
C LEU A 276 18.57 14.93 5.24
N GLY A 277 19.75 14.52 4.76
CA GLY A 277 20.70 15.38 4.05
C GLY A 277 20.33 15.60 2.58
N TYR A 278 21.29 16.09 1.79
CA TYR A 278 21.09 16.24 0.35
C TYR A 278 21.40 14.94 -0.39
N HIS A 279 20.42 14.45 -1.15
CA HIS A 279 20.52 13.23 -1.96
C HIS A 279 20.59 13.60 -3.45
N GLN A 280 21.65 13.16 -4.13
CA GLN A 280 21.79 13.28 -5.57
C GLN A 280 21.28 12.00 -6.25
N CYS A 281 20.34 12.15 -7.19
CA CYS A 281 19.81 11.05 -7.97
C CYS A 281 19.70 11.45 -9.45
N ARG A 282 19.76 10.47 -10.34
CA ARG A 282 19.40 10.56 -11.75
C ARG A 282 18.95 9.18 -12.19
N TRP A 283 18.08 9.12 -13.20
CA TRP A 283 17.82 7.91 -13.98
C TRP A 283 18.64 7.95 -15.28
N GLY A 284 19.78 7.26 -15.39
CA GLY A 284 20.71 6.82 -14.34
C GLY A 284 22.10 7.45 -14.52
N TYR A 285 23.11 6.77 -13.98
CA TYR A 285 24.53 7.02 -14.26
C TYR A 285 25.08 5.76 -14.90
N ASP A 286 25.51 5.85 -16.16
CA ASP A 286 25.86 4.70 -17.00
C ASP A 286 27.28 4.15 -16.79
N THR A 287 28.09 4.80 -15.95
CA THR A 287 29.51 4.44 -15.69
C THR A 287 29.93 4.88 -14.30
N GLU A 288 30.84 4.12 -13.68
CA GLU A 288 31.40 4.45 -12.37
C GLU A 288 32.21 5.76 -12.36
N GLU A 289 32.92 6.09 -13.45
CA GLU A 289 33.67 7.34 -13.54
C GLU A 289 32.76 8.56 -13.47
N LYS A 290 31.56 8.48 -14.05
CA LYS A 290 30.58 9.57 -13.95
C LYS A 290 30.09 9.74 -12.52
N VAL A 291 29.80 8.64 -11.83
CA VAL A 291 29.41 8.66 -10.41
C VAL A 291 30.51 9.31 -9.56
N LEU A 292 31.76 8.87 -9.72
CA LEU A 292 32.92 9.43 -9.00
C LEU A 292 33.18 10.90 -9.35
N LYS A 293 33.01 11.29 -10.62
CA LYS A 293 33.14 12.68 -11.06
C LYS A 293 32.10 13.58 -10.40
N ILE A 294 30.86 13.12 -10.27
CA ILE A 294 29.80 13.86 -9.57
C ILE A 294 30.15 14.02 -8.09
N ALA A 295 30.54 12.93 -7.43
CA ALA A 295 30.97 12.94 -6.03
C ALA A 295 32.11 13.94 -5.78
N ARG A 296 33.16 13.89 -6.61
CA ARG A 296 34.29 14.84 -6.56
C ARG A 296 33.82 16.28 -6.79
N GLY A 297 32.95 16.50 -7.77
CA GLY A 297 32.40 17.83 -8.07
C GLY A 297 31.67 18.47 -6.90
N PHE A 298 30.88 17.70 -6.13
CA PHE A 298 30.26 18.20 -4.89
C PHE A 298 31.31 18.64 -3.86
N ARG A 299 32.36 17.82 -3.67
CA ARG A 299 33.44 18.10 -2.71
C ARG A 299 34.27 19.31 -3.12
N GLU A 300 34.71 19.39 -4.37
CA GLU A 300 35.48 20.50 -4.92
C GLU A 300 34.73 21.83 -4.83
N LYS A 301 33.41 21.81 -5.02
CA LYS A 301 32.56 23.01 -4.94
C LYS A 301 32.08 23.34 -3.52
N GLY A 302 32.42 22.54 -2.52
CA GLY A 302 31.96 22.74 -1.14
C GLY A 302 30.44 22.61 -0.96
N ILE A 303 29.75 21.86 -1.84
CA ILE A 303 28.31 21.63 -1.76
C ILE A 303 28.07 20.32 -0.96
N PRO A 304 27.30 20.37 0.15
CA PRO A 304 26.96 19.17 0.91
C PRO A 304 26.19 18.16 0.05
N CYS A 305 26.63 16.90 0.11
CA CYS A 305 25.95 15.77 -0.50
C CYS A 305 26.26 14.54 0.35
N ASP A 306 25.20 13.98 0.90
CA ASP A 306 25.22 12.86 1.85
C ASP A 306 25.03 11.53 1.12
N VAL A 307 24.19 11.51 0.08
CA VAL A 307 23.86 10.30 -0.68
C VAL A 307 23.92 10.51 -2.18
N ILE A 308 24.47 9.52 -2.91
CA ILE A 308 24.27 9.36 -4.35
C ILE A 308 23.49 8.07 -4.63
N TRP A 309 22.37 8.18 -5.33
CA TRP A 309 21.56 7.06 -5.78
C TRP A 309 22.00 6.57 -7.15
N MET A 310 22.20 5.25 -7.28
CA MET A 310 22.40 4.58 -8.57
C MET A 310 21.11 3.87 -8.98
N ASP A 311 20.55 4.30 -10.11
CA ASP A 311 19.36 3.70 -10.72
C ASP A 311 19.70 2.41 -11.47
N ILE A 312 18.73 1.76 -12.10
CA ILE A 312 18.81 0.41 -12.70
C ILE A 312 19.99 0.16 -13.66
N ASP A 313 20.64 1.21 -14.17
CA ASP A 313 21.78 1.14 -15.09
C ASP A 313 23.04 0.51 -14.48
N TYR A 314 23.16 0.43 -13.14
CA TYR A 314 24.28 -0.29 -12.52
C TYR A 314 24.18 -1.82 -12.68
N MET A 315 22.98 -2.33 -12.94
CA MET A 315 22.69 -3.77 -12.94
C MET A 315 23.14 -4.44 -14.24
N ASP A 316 23.64 -5.66 -14.16
CA ASP A 316 23.95 -6.48 -15.34
C ASP A 316 22.65 -6.96 -16.00
N GLY A 317 22.29 -6.30 -17.11
CA GLY A 317 21.07 -6.58 -17.86
C GLY A 317 19.79 -6.45 -17.01
N TYR A 318 19.74 -5.45 -16.11
CA TYR A 318 18.62 -5.16 -15.20
C TYR A 318 18.30 -6.28 -14.20
N ARG A 319 19.22 -7.22 -14.00
CA ARG A 319 19.04 -8.29 -13.00
C ARG A 319 19.30 -7.72 -11.61
N CYS A 320 18.32 -7.87 -10.72
CA CYS A 320 18.46 -7.43 -9.33
C CYS A 320 19.71 -8.05 -8.67
N PHE A 321 20.37 -7.27 -7.81
CA PHE A 321 21.56 -7.70 -7.06
C PHE A 321 22.75 -8.13 -7.94
N THR A 322 22.87 -7.57 -9.13
CA THR A 322 24.03 -7.75 -10.01
C THR A 322 24.67 -6.41 -10.31
N PHE A 323 25.91 -6.44 -10.79
CA PHE A 323 26.62 -5.26 -11.26
C PHE A 323 27.12 -5.50 -12.68
N ASP A 324 26.87 -4.53 -13.56
CA ASP A 324 27.48 -4.52 -14.87
C ASP A 324 29.00 -4.36 -14.74
N GLN A 325 29.76 -4.93 -15.68
CA GLN A 325 31.22 -4.90 -15.68
C GLN A 325 31.78 -3.47 -15.70
N VAL A 326 31.02 -2.50 -16.24
CA VAL A 326 31.39 -1.08 -16.23
C VAL A 326 31.36 -0.43 -14.84
N PHE A 327 30.97 -1.17 -13.79
CA PHE A 327 31.02 -0.77 -12.38
C PHE A 327 31.98 -1.64 -11.53
N SER A 328 32.87 -2.40 -12.16
CA SER A 328 33.71 -3.40 -11.49
C SER A 328 34.68 -2.83 -10.43
N MET A 329 35.15 -1.58 -10.56
CA MET A 329 35.98 -0.97 -9.51
C MET A 329 35.14 -0.60 -8.30
N LEU A 330 33.94 -0.06 -8.49
CA LEU A 330 33.02 0.21 -7.39
C LEU A 330 32.64 -1.08 -6.66
N VAL A 331 32.39 -2.18 -7.37
CA VAL A 331 32.15 -3.50 -6.76
C VAL A 331 33.34 -3.93 -5.90
N SER A 332 34.56 -3.78 -6.40
CA SER A 332 35.78 -4.11 -5.65
C SER A 332 35.92 -3.22 -4.41
N TYR A 333 35.60 -1.94 -4.53
CA TYR A 333 35.60 -0.98 -3.42
C TYR A 333 34.52 -1.32 -2.37
N PHE A 334 33.35 -1.81 -2.78
CA PHE A 334 32.28 -2.21 -1.87
C PHE A 334 32.56 -3.57 -1.21
N SER A 335 33.23 -4.49 -1.92
CA SER A 335 33.57 -5.83 -1.42
C SER A 335 34.64 -5.81 -0.33
N LEU A 336 35.49 -4.78 -0.29
CA LEU A 336 36.49 -4.55 0.75
C LEU A 336 35.90 -4.13 2.11
N TRP A 337 34.59 -3.85 2.16
CA TRP A 337 33.89 -3.33 3.34
C TRP A 337 32.75 -4.24 3.83
N SER A 338 32.62 -5.45 3.27
CA SER A 338 31.85 -6.51 3.92
C SER A 338 32.69 -7.18 5.01
N PRO A 339 32.15 -7.35 6.24
CA PRO A 339 32.86 -8.04 7.32
C PRO A 339 33.15 -9.51 7.01
#